data_AF-A0A5R9KVT9-F1
#
_entry.id   AF-A0A5R9KVT9-F1
#
_cell.length_a   1.000
_cell.length_b   1.000
_cell.length_c   1.000
_cell.angle_alpha   90.00
_cell.angle_beta   90.00
_cell.angle_gamma   90.00
#
_symmetry.space_group_name_H-M   'P 1'
#
loop_
_entity.id
_entity.type
_entity.pdbx_description
1 polymer ?
#
loop_
_entity_poly.entity_id
_entity_poly.type
_entity_poly.pdbx_seq_one_letter_code
_entity_poly.pdbx_strand_id
1 'polypeptide(L)' 'MNKTHSPESTDSKCEAFAEQIQQLFELNTPSQMAEHLWEMYSSFELYEQQTGHNPRKLDIFYTFRDLVFFCEKMAALKAA' A
#
# COMPACT_ATOMS: atom_id res chain seq x y z
N MET A 1 1.20 16.23 -41.60
CA MET A 1 0.32 16.96 -40.64
C MET A 1 0.55 16.36 -39.27
N ASN A 2 1.18 17.13 -38.38
CA ASN A 2 1.61 16.70 -37.06
C ASN A 2 0.39 16.43 -36.17
N LYS A 3 0.27 15.22 -35.64
CA LYS A 3 -0.57 14.97 -34.46
C LYS A 3 0.25 15.44 -33.25
N THR A 4 -0.06 16.65 -32.79
CA THR A 4 0.35 17.15 -31.48
C THR A 4 -0.27 16.25 -30.41
N HIS A 5 0.49 15.25 -29.95
CA HIS A 5 0.19 14.57 -28.70
C HIS A 5 0.35 15.59 -27.57
N SER A 6 -0.78 15.90 -26.93
CA SER A 6 -0.85 16.79 -25.77
C SER A 6 0.04 16.25 -24.63
N PRO A 7 0.80 17.11 -23.93
CA PRO A 7 1.81 16.72 -22.95
C PRO A 7 1.18 16.43 -21.57
N GLU A 8 0.30 15.45 -21.50
CA GLU A 8 0.17 14.62 -20.31
C GLU A 8 0.09 13.18 -20.79
N SER A 9 1.21 12.69 -21.35
CA SER A 9 1.36 11.29 -21.75
C SER A 9 1.03 10.42 -20.54
N THR A 10 0.27 9.35 -20.74
CA THR A 10 0.00 8.30 -19.73
C THR A 10 1.29 7.86 -19.03
N ASP A 11 2.41 7.86 -19.75
CA ASP A 11 3.74 7.52 -19.22
C ASP A 11 4.17 8.46 -18.08
N SER A 12 3.93 9.77 -18.22
CA SER A 12 4.28 10.76 -17.19
C SER A 12 3.47 10.56 -15.91
N LYS A 13 2.22 10.08 -16.02
CA LYS A 13 1.39 9.75 -14.84
C LYS A 13 1.86 8.46 -14.17
N CYS A 14 2.31 7.48 -14.95
CA CYS A 14 2.90 6.25 -14.41
C CYS A 14 4.23 6.52 -13.70
N GLU A 15 5.08 7.37 -14.26
CA GLU A 15 6.34 7.80 -13.65
C GLU A 15 6.10 8.51 -12.32
N ALA A 16 5.23 9.54 -12.30
CA ALA A 16 4.90 10.25 -11.07
C ALA A 16 4.33 9.31 -9.99
N PHE A 17 3.49 8.34 -10.38
CA PHE A 17 2.98 7.33 -9.45
C PHE A 17 4.11 6.43 -8.91
N ALA A 18 5.02 5.98 -9.77
CA ALA A 18 6.17 5.18 -9.36
C ALA A 18 7.09 5.95 -8.39
N GLU A 19 7.32 7.25 -8.63
CA GLU A 19 8.07 8.11 -7.72
C GLU A 19 7.43 8.19 -6.34
N GLN A 20 6.09 8.36 -6.27
CA GLN A 20 5.38 8.36 -4.98
C GLN A 20 5.50 7.04 -4.24
N ILE A 21 5.42 5.90 -4.95
CA ILE A 21 5.64 4.58 -4.35
C ILE A 21 7.09 4.40 -3.88
N GLN A 22 8.05 4.94 -4.63
CA GLN A 22 9.45 4.91 -4.22
C GLN A 22 9.66 5.70 -2.93
N GLN A 23 9.11 6.92 -2.86
CA GLN A 23 9.15 7.79 -1.67
C GLN A 23 8.52 7.12 -0.45
N LEU A 24 7.39 6.43 -0.62
CA LEU A 24 6.73 5.67 0.45
C LEU A 24 7.67 4.66 1.12
N PHE A 25 8.58 4.06 0.34
CA PHE A 25 9.53 3.05 0.81
C PHE A 25 10.94 3.59 1.09
N GLU A 26 11.11 4.92 1.19
CA GLU A 26 12.41 5.52 1.57
C GLU A 26 12.74 5.25 3.03
N LEU A 27 11.75 5.36 3.93
CA LEU A 27 11.95 5.20 5.36
C LEU A 27 11.89 3.73 5.80
N ASN A 28 10.97 2.96 5.22
CA ASN A 28 10.75 1.56 5.54
C ASN A 28 10.78 0.74 4.25
N THR A 29 11.52 -0.36 4.24
CA THR A 29 11.42 -1.33 3.14
C THR A 29 10.00 -1.91 3.07
N PRO A 30 9.56 -2.43 1.90
CA PRO A 30 8.24 -3.04 1.80
C PRO A 30 8.01 -4.15 2.84
N SER A 31 9.02 -4.98 3.13
CA SER A 31 8.93 -6.02 4.16
C SER A 31 8.73 -5.43 5.57
N GLN A 32 9.49 -4.41 5.94
CA GLN A 32 9.31 -3.73 7.24
C GLN A 32 7.93 -3.07 7.34
N MET A 33 7.43 -2.47 6.26
CA MET A 33 6.09 -1.89 6.26
C MET A 33 5.00 -2.95 6.42
N ALA A 34 5.17 -4.15 5.85
CA ALA A 34 4.27 -5.28 6.09
C ALA A 34 4.25 -5.73 7.56
N GLU A 35 5.42 -5.80 8.20
CA GLU A 35 5.52 -6.10 9.64
C GLU A 35 4.79 -5.06 10.48
N HIS A 36 5.00 -3.76 10.23
CA HIS A 36 4.29 -2.69 10.92
C HIS A 36 2.77 -2.77 10.73
N LEU A 37 2.28 -3.12 9.53
CA LEU A 37 0.85 -3.31 9.28
C LEU A 37 0.28 -4.46 10.13
N TRP A 38 1.03 -5.56 10.29
CA TRP A 38 0.63 -6.65 11.18
C TRP A 38 0.55 -6.23 12.63
N GLU A 39 1.52 -5.45 13.12
CA GLU A 39 1.51 -4.90 14.48
C GLU A 39 0.31 -3.99 14.73
N MET A 40 -0.01 -3.11 13.77
CA MET A 40 -1.19 -2.24 13.85
C MET A 40 -2.49 -3.05 13.85
N TYR A 41 -2.63 -4.02 12.93
CA TYR A 41 -3.86 -4.80 12.80
C TYR A 41 -4.09 -5.74 13.99
N SER A 42 -3.03 -6.41 14.49
CA SER A 42 -3.14 -7.26 15.68
C SER A 42 -3.52 -6.45 16.92
N SER A 43 -2.97 -5.24 17.09
CA SER A 43 -3.36 -4.33 18.17
C SER A 43 -4.81 -3.87 18.05
N PHE A 44 -5.28 -3.60 16.83
CA PHE A 44 -6.68 -3.28 16.56
C PHE A 44 -7.61 -4.45 16.92
N GLU A 45 -7.30 -5.68 16.50
CA GLU A 45 -8.12 -6.86 16.84
C GLU A 45 -8.18 -7.09 18.36
N LEU A 46 -7.05 -6.90 19.07
CA LEU A 46 -7.03 -7.00 20.53
C LEU A 46 -7.95 -5.95 21.19
N TYR A 47 -7.92 -4.72 20.70
CA TYR A 47 -8.80 -3.66 21.19
C TYR A 47 -10.28 -3.91 20.87
N GLU A 48 -10.58 -4.44 19.68
CA GLU A 48 -11.95 -4.75 19.27
C GLU A 48 -12.55 -5.84 20.19
N GLN A 49 -11.78 -6.87 20.53
CA GLN A 49 -12.20 -7.90 21.50
C GLN A 49 -12.59 -7.31 22.86
N GLN A 50 -12.00 -6.19 23.26
CA GLN A 50 -12.27 -5.53 24.54
C GLN A 50 -13.48 -4.57 24.48
N THR A 51 -13.76 -3.98 23.31
CA THR A 51 -14.73 -2.88 23.17
C THR A 51 -16.04 -3.29 22.51
N GLY A 52 -16.12 -4.47 21.91
CA GLY A 52 -17.33 -5.02 21.31
C GLY A 52 -17.38 -4.83 19.79
N HIS A 53 -18.58 -4.86 19.22
CA HIS A 53 -18.77 -4.96 17.77
C HIS A 53 -18.34 -3.70 17.00
N ASN A 54 -17.38 -3.84 16.08
CA ASN A 54 -17.10 -2.82 15.06
C ASN A 54 -17.77 -3.18 13.72
N PRO A 55 -18.77 -2.42 13.24
CA PRO A 55 -19.45 -2.72 11.99
C PRO A 55 -18.54 -2.63 10.75
N ARG A 56 -17.38 -1.98 10.87
CA ARG A 56 -16.38 -1.83 9.79
C ARG A 56 -15.27 -2.87 9.85
N LYS A 57 -15.34 -3.87 10.75
CA LYS A 57 -14.28 -4.86 10.95
C LYS A 57 -13.84 -5.52 9.63
N LEU A 58 -14.79 -5.94 8.81
CA LEU A 58 -14.50 -6.60 7.53
C LEU A 58 -13.77 -5.65 6.55
N ASP A 59 -14.22 -4.40 6.45
CA ASP A 59 -13.59 -3.40 5.56
C ASP A 59 -12.15 -3.10 6.01
N ILE A 60 -11.92 -3.01 7.32
CA ILE A 60 -10.60 -2.78 7.91
C ILE A 60 -9.70 -3.98 7.61
N PHE A 61 -10.18 -5.20 7.80
CA PHE A 61 -9.44 -6.42 7.46
C PHE A 61 -9.07 -6.46 5.98
N TYR A 62 -9.99 -6.16 5.06
CA TYR A 62 -9.70 -6.16 3.63
C TYR A 62 -8.67 -5.09 3.24
N THR A 63 -8.78 -3.90 3.82
CA THR A 63 -7.78 -2.83 3.62
C THR A 63 -6.40 -3.29 4.09
N PHE A 64 -6.33 -3.84 5.30
CA PHE A 64 -5.09 -4.39 5.86
C PHE A 64 -4.49 -5.48 4.94
N ARG A 65 -5.29 -6.47 4.53
CA ARG A 65 -4.87 -7.55 3.64
C ARG A 65 -4.30 -7.03 2.33
N ASP A 66 -5.00 -6.09 1.70
CA ASP A 66 -4.60 -5.57 0.39
C ASP A 66 -3.31 -4.76 0.49
N LEU A 67 -3.10 -4.01 1.58
CA LEU A 67 -1.86 -3.31 1.84
C LEU A 67 -0.68 -4.26 2.12
N VAL A 68 -0.88 -5.32 2.90
CA VAL A 68 0.16 -6.34 3.12
C VAL A 68 0.55 -7.02 1.80
N PHE A 69 -0.42 -7.44 1.00
CA PHE A 69 -0.14 -8.03 -0.31
C PHE A 69 0.55 -7.06 -1.27
N PHE A 70 0.23 -5.76 -1.20
CA PHE A 70 0.96 -4.75 -1.95
C PHE A 70 2.43 -4.69 -1.53
N CYS A 71 2.71 -4.64 -0.23
CA CYS A 71 4.08 -4.66 0.31
C CYS A 71 4.86 -5.90 -0.12
N GLU A 72 4.26 -7.09 -0.02
CA GLU A 72 4.88 -8.35 -0.43
C GLU A 72 5.23 -8.37 -1.93
N LYS A 73 4.31 -7.89 -2.79
CA LYS A 73 4.57 -7.76 -4.22
C LYS A 73 5.72 -6.79 -4.51
N MET A 74 5.75 -5.67 -3.83
CA MET A 74 6.83 -4.68 -3.98
C MET A 74 8.18 -5.21 -3.50
N ALA A 75 8.19 -6.00 -2.42
CA ALA A 75 9.39 -6.70 -1.96
C ALA A 75 9.91 -7.69 -3.02
N ALA A 76 9.01 -8.48 -3.62
CA ALA A 76 9.37 -9.42 -4.67
C ALA A 76 9.92 -8.71 -5.93
N LEU A 77 9.33 -7.58 -6.32
CA LEU A 77 9.82 -6.78 -7.46
C LEU A 77 11.20 -6.16 -7.20
N LYS A 78 11.51 -5.75 -5.97
CA LYS A 78 12.84 -5.22 -5.61
C LYS A 78 13.92 -6.30 -5.48
N ALA A 79 13.53 -7.57 -5.34
CA ALA A 79 14.45 -8.70 -5.20
C ALA A 79 14.79 -9.40 -6.53
N ALA A 80 14.06 -9.08 -7.61
CA ALA A 80 14.26 -9.60 -8.97
C ALA A 80 15.24 -8.72 -9.78
#